data_AF-A0A4Y7K7U8-F1
#
_entry.id   AF-A0A4Y7K7U8-F1
#
_cell.length_a   1.000
_cell.length_b   1.000
_cell.length_c   1.000
_cell.angle_alpha   90.00
_cell.angle_beta   90.00
_cell.angle_gamma   90.00
#
_symmetry.space_group_name_H-M   'P 1'
#
loop_
_entity.id
_entity.type
_entity.pdbx_description
1 polymer ?
#
loop_
_entity_poly.entity_id
_entity_poly.type
_entity_poly.pdbx_seq_one_letter_code
_entity_poly.pdbx_strand_id
1 'polypeptide(L)'
;MMNSSSRCGEMMKLFDSHCHLQDPRIHHLAPQIIRTAIESGVSHFAVNGVCEKDWSLVKKMSEDYPSSVIPCFGLHPRYILERTPNWFNTLSDLFGSTPSATVGEIGLDKGSHGKQIDFNDQVQVFRQQLELSKELKKPASVHCVRAFGDLLEIMKSMGPFPAGVILHSYLGSAEMVPTLAKLGAYFSFSGYVMDLKPQKAKKMLRSVPTDRILLESDAPDALPKSDLLQGKTTSLQGIQSQETNMSGSSNSSDQSSPKETLNQPANIHIVLRYVASVLEMPEEDLAELSHRNALQLFSSYPGSKHSKVLKAVGMNNYVIYTVTPGIRNVMSAWMNTIHDPRIYNLAPQIIQTAIESGVTHFAVNGVSEYDWILVKKMSEDYPSSVIPCFGLHPWFITNRTSNWYNTLRDFFNSTPSATVGEIGLDKSPLAQQFDFNDQVQIFTQQLALSKELKKPVSVHCLLAFDELIEIMQSIGPFPAGVILHSYAGSAELVPTLTKLGAYFSFSGHNMNSEPQKAKEILKSIPIERILLESDAPDALPRSMNDTYNQPANIPIVLRYVASMLEMPEQQLAALTNRNALYLFSSYPGSKLN
;
A
#
# COMPACT_ATOMS: atom_id res chain seq x y z
N MET A 1 -17.10 -25.57 -30.13
CA MET A 1 -15.80 -24.96 -30.45
C MET A 1 -15.81 -23.57 -29.85
N MET A 2 -15.12 -23.40 -28.72
CA MET A 2 -15.05 -22.14 -27.98
C MET A 2 -14.01 -21.23 -28.64
N ASN A 3 -14.43 -20.02 -29.01
CA ASN A 3 -13.52 -18.97 -29.44
C ASN A 3 -12.76 -18.42 -28.22
N SER A 4 -11.45 -18.63 -28.21
CA SER A 4 -10.51 -17.92 -27.36
C SER A 4 -10.36 -16.49 -27.88
N SER A 5 -11.01 -15.53 -27.21
CA SER A 5 -10.68 -14.12 -27.37
C SER A 5 -9.43 -13.81 -26.53
N SER A 6 -8.31 -13.67 -27.23
CA SER A 6 -7.06 -13.11 -26.71
C SER A 6 -7.30 -11.70 -26.16
N ARG A 7 -7.10 -11.52 -24.86
CA ARG A 7 -6.96 -10.18 -24.26
C ARG A 7 -5.74 -9.50 -24.87
N CYS A 8 -5.93 -8.30 -25.43
CA CYS A 8 -4.83 -7.43 -25.83
C CYS A 8 -3.96 -7.16 -24.58
N GLY A 9 -2.71 -7.61 -24.57
CA GLY A 9 -1.85 -7.64 -23.37
C GLY A 9 -1.39 -6.25 -22.95
N GLU A 10 -1.77 -5.81 -21.75
CA GLU A 10 -1.08 -4.70 -21.07
C GLU A 10 0.35 -5.16 -20.74
N MET A 11 1.36 -4.39 -21.15
CA MET A 11 2.76 -4.69 -20.82
C MET A 11 3.00 -4.55 -19.31
N MET A 12 3.68 -5.53 -18.71
CA MET A 12 4.08 -5.51 -17.29
C MET A 12 4.97 -4.30 -17.00
N LYS A 13 4.64 -3.53 -15.95
CA LYS A 13 5.45 -2.38 -15.49
C LYS A 13 6.44 -2.83 -14.43
N LEU A 14 7.72 -2.51 -14.64
CA LEU A 14 8.80 -2.77 -13.69
C LEU A 14 9.46 -1.47 -13.22
N PHE A 15 10.07 -1.55 -12.05
CA PHE A 15 10.86 -0.49 -11.43
C PHE A 15 12.23 -1.09 -11.12
N ASP A 16 13.28 -0.56 -11.73
CA ASP A 16 14.64 -0.94 -11.38
C ASP A 16 15.10 -0.15 -10.16
N SER A 17 15.03 -0.79 -8.99
CA SER A 17 15.27 -0.11 -7.70
C SER A 17 16.73 0.19 -7.41
N HIS A 18 17.66 -0.28 -8.27
CA HIS A 18 19.08 0.00 -8.15
C HIS A 18 19.83 -0.28 -9.46
N CYS A 19 20.45 0.76 -10.04
CA CYS A 19 21.43 0.60 -11.11
C CYS A 19 22.47 1.74 -11.15
N HIS A 20 23.52 1.56 -11.95
CA HIS A 20 24.65 2.46 -12.10
C HIS A 20 24.83 2.90 -13.57
N LEU A 21 23.84 3.62 -14.12
CA LEU A 21 23.91 4.10 -15.51
C LEU A 21 25.01 5.14 -15.74
N GLN A 22 25.51 5.78 -14.69
CA GLN A 22 26.65 6.70 -14.74
C GLN A 22 28.01 5.98 -14.79
N ASP A 23 28.03 4.66 -14.61
CA ASP A 23 29.27 3.88 -14.64
C ASP A 23 30.02 4.12 -15.97
N PRO A 24 31.33 4.42 -15.94
CA PRO A 24 32.11 4.72 -17.14
C PRO A 24 32.05 3.63 -18.22
N ARG A 25 31.83 2.37 -17.84
CA ARG A 25 31.70 1.23 -18.75
C ARG A 25 30.48 1.35 -19.67
N ILE A 26 29.40 1.99 -19.21
CA ILE A 26 28.10 2.03 -19.92
C ILE A 26 27.50 3.43 -20.08
N HIS A 27 28.06 4.47 -19.46
CA HIS A 27 27.49 5.81 -19.46
C HIS A 27 27.19 6.35 -20.87
N HIS A 28 28.10 6.11 -21.82
CA HIS A 28 27.94 6.53 -23.22
C HIS A 28 26.76 5.84 -23.93
N LEU A 29 26.30 4.70 -23.42
CA LEU A 29 25.13 3.95 -23.93
C LEU A 29 23.86 4.23 -23.14
N ALA A 30 23.92 5.01 -22.05
CA ALA A 30 22.79 5.23 -21.15
C ALA A 30 21.49 5.66 -21.87
N PRO A 31 21.50 6.56 -22.87
CA PRO A 31 20.28 6.91 -23.61
C PRO A 31 19.61 5.72 -24.30
N GLN A 32 20.41 4.84 -24.91
CA GLN A 32 19.91 3.65 -25.58
C GLN A 32 19.43 2.60 -24.58
N ILE A 33 20.20 2.39 -23.51
CA ILE A 33 19.85 1.46 -22.43
C ILE A 33 18.52 1.83 -21.77
N ILE A 34 18.34 3.11 -21.44
CA ILE A 34 17.09 3.64 -20.87
C ILE A 34 15.92 3.39 -21.82
N ARG A 35 16.11 3.71 -23.11
CA ARG A 35 15.07 3.49 -24.12
C ARG A 35 14.68 2.02 -24.22
N THR A 36 15.64 1.12 -24.35
CA THR A 36 15.40 -0.34 -24.44
C THR A 36 14.68 -0.86 -23.20
N ALA A 37 15.07 -0.39 -22.02
CA ALA A 37 14.42 -0.79 -20.78
C ALA A 37 12.97 -0.26 -20.67
N ILE A 38 12.72 0.99 -21.09
CA ILE A 38 11.34 1.53 -21.15
C ILE A 38 10.49 0.74 -22.14
N GLU A 39 11.02 0.43 -23.33
CA GLU A 39 10.33 -0.39 -24.35
C GLU A 39 10.04 -1.81 -23.85
N SER A 40 10.81 -2.34 -22.90
CA SER A 40 10.54 -3.63 -22.26
C SER A 40 9.56 -3.57 -21.08
N GLY A 41 9.20 -2.37 -20.61
CA GLY A 41 8.28 -2.16 -19.49
C GLY A 41 8.93 -1.65 -18.20
N VAL A 42 10.25 -1.41 -18.17
CA VAL A 42 10.93 -0.78 -17.02
C VAL A 42 10.65 0.72 -17.03
N SER A 43 9.72 1.14 -16.19
CA SER A 43 9.19 2.50 -16.17
C SER A 43 10.06 3.51 -15.41
N HIS A 44 10.79 3.04 -14.40
CA HIS A 44 11.61 3.88 -13.52
C HIS A 44 12.94 3.20 -13.16
N PHE A 45 13.94 4.02 -12.84
CA PHE A 45 15.30 3.62 -12.51
C PHE A 45 15.80 4.47 -11.33
N ALA A 46 16.20 3.83 -10.24
CA ALA A 46 16.97 4.48 -9.19
C ALA A 46 18.46 4.38 -9.54
N VAL A 47 19.01 5.48 -10.05
CA VAL A 47 20.39 5.55 -10.52
C VAL A 47 21.28 6.07 -9.40
N ASN A 48 22.25 5.27 -8.95
CA ASN A 48 23.05 5.55 -7.76
C ASN A 48 24.40 6.16 -8.12
N GLY A 49 24.61 7.42 -7.76
CA GLY A 49 25.94 8.04 -7.76
C GLY A 49 26.72 7.61 -6.53
N VAL A 50 27.97 7.16 -6.75
CA VAL A 50 28.79 6.48 -5.73
C VAL A 50 29.94 7.34 -5.21
N CYS A 51 30.22 8.48 -5.83
CA CYS A 51 31.29 9.39 -5.40
C CYS A 51 31.11 10.84 -5.93
N GLU A 52 31.88 11.80 -5.40
CA GLU A 52 31.81 13.22 -5.81
C GLU A 52 31.94 13.44 -7.33
N LYS A 53 32.66 12.56 -8.03
CA LYS A 53 32.93 12.68 -9.47
C LYS A 53 31.72 12.35 -10.35
N ASP A 54 30.76 11.56 -9.86
CA ASP A 54 29.65 11.04 -10.66
C ASP A 54 28.28 11.61 -10.29
N TRP A 55 28.15 12.26 -9.12
CA TRP A 55 26.89 12.88 -8.68
C TRP A 55 26.32 13.87 -9.69
N SER A 56 27.15 14.68 -10.36
CA SER A 56 26.69 15.60 -11.39
C SER A 56 26.15 14.89 -12.64
N LEU A 57 26.70 13.71 -12.98
CA LEU A 57 26.21 12.90 -14.10
C LEU A 57 24.84 12.32 -13.77
N VAL A 58 24.68 11.77 -12.57
CA VAL A 58 23.40 11.21 -12.09
C VAL A 58 22.34 12.31 -11.97
N LYS A 59 22.70 13.49 -11.47
CA LYS A 59 21.83 14.67 -11.46
C LYS A 59 21.36 15.00 -12.87
N LYS A 60 22.28 15.13 -13.82
CA LYS A 60 21.99 15.44 -15.23
C LYS A 60 21.09 14.38 -15.87
N MET A 61 21.36 13.09 -15.68
CA MET A 61 20.47 12.03 -16.16
C MET A 61 19.05 12.18 -15.65
N SER A 62 18.90 12.57 -14.39
CA SER A 62 17.57 12.81 -13.83
C SER A 62 16.87 14.02 -14.46
N GLU A 63 17.62 15.03 -14.90
CA GLU A 63 17.08 16.20 -15.60
C GLU A 63 16.72 15.87 -17.05
N ASP A 64 17.52 15.05 -17.72
CA ASP A 64 17.28 14.56 -19.08
C ASP A 64 16.09 13.57 -19.15
N TYR A 65 15.88 12.77 -18.09
CA TYR A 65 14.82 11.76 -17.99
C TYR A 65 13.94 11.95 -16.73
N PRO A 66 13.23 13.08 -16.59
CA PRO A 66 12.55 13.47 -15.35
C PRO A 66 11.40 12.55 -14.94
N SER A 67 10.83 11.79 -15.89
CA SER A 67 9.72 10.87 -15.65
C SER A 67 10.16 9.44 -15.30
N SER A 68 11.44 9.11 -15.43
CA SER A 68 11.92 7.73 -15.28
C SER A 68 13.15 7.61 -14.37
N VAL A 69 14.04 8.60 -14.32
CA VAL A 69 15.26 8.51 -13.52
C VAL A 69 15.10 9.21 -12.17
N ILE A 70 15.32 8.45 -11.11
CA ILE A 70 15.39 8.92 -9.73
C ILE A 70 16.87 8.95 -9.33
N PRO A 71 17.44 10.12 -9.06
CA PRO A 71 18.85 10.22 -8.71
C PRO A 71 19.06 9.80 -7.25
N CYS A 72 20.07 8.97 -6.98
CA CYS A 72 20.54 8.70 -5.63
C CYS A 72 21.95 9.29 -5.50
N PHE A 73 22.23 9.97 -4.38
CA PHE A 73 23.57 10.46 -4.08
C PHE A 73 24.09 9.87 -2.77
N GLY A 74 25.29 9.31 -2.82
CA GLY A 74 26.00 8.79 -1.65
C GLY A 74 27.47 8.61 -1.95
N LEU A 75 28.26 8.53 -0.89
CA LEU A 75 29.64 8.09 -0.92
C LEU A 75 29.67 6.61 -0.55
N HIS A 76 29.88 5.79 -1.56
CA HIS A 76 29.96 4.34 -1.43
C HIS A 76 31.27 3.92 -0.73
N PRO A 77 31.29 2.85 0.08
CA PRO A 77 32.46 2.45 0.87
C PRO A 77 33.76 2.36 0.07
N ARG A 78 33.72 1.93 -1.19
CA ARG A 78 34.92 1.81 -2.05
C ARG A 78 35.57 3.13 -2.44
N TYR A 79 34.85 4.24 -2.41
CA TYR A 79 35.35 5.55 -2.83
C TYR A 79 35.69 6.47 -1.65
N ILE A 80 35.63 5.94 -0.43
CA ILE A 80 35.91 6.70 0.80
C ILE A 80 37.29 7.34 0.79
N LEU A 81 38.31 6.70 0.22
CA LEU A 81 39.66 7.27 0.14
C LEU A 81 39.79 8.41 -0.88
N GLU A 82 38.83 8.54 -1.80
CA GLU A 82 38.82 9.58 -2.84
C GLU A 82 38.06 10.84 -2.41
N ARG A 83 37.43 10.84 -1.23
CA ARG A 83 36.61 11.95 -0.74
C ARG A 83 37.46 13.19 -0.47
N THR A 84 36.97 14.35 -0.90
CA THR A 84 37.55 15.63 -0.52
C THR A 84 37.24 15.95 0.95
N PRO A 85 37.96 16.85 1.63
CA PRO A 85 37.59 17.28 2.98
C PRO A 85 36.18 17.88 3.10
N ASN A 86 35.60 18.37 1.99
CA ASN A 86 34.28 19.01 1.95
C ASN A 86 33.15 18.10 1.43
N TRP A 87 33.44 16.81 1.19
CA TRP A 87 32.52 15.87 0.54
C TRP A 87 31.10 15.86 1.14
N PHE A 88 30.98 15.93 2.47
CA PHE A 88 29.69 15.84 3.15
C PHE A 88 28.84 17.10 2.98
N ASN A 89 29.46 18.27 2.95
CA ASN A 89 28.78 19.52 2.65
C ASN A 89 28.34 19.53 1.17
N THR A 90 29.22 19.12 0.25
CA THR A 90 28.90 18.96 -1.18
C THR A 90 27.70 18.03 -1.37
N LEU A 91 27.67 16.90 -0.66
CA LEU A 91 26.54 15.95 -0.69
C LEU A 91 25.26 16.59 -0.15
N SER A 92 25.34 17.33 0.96
CA SER A 92 24.19 18.01 1.57
C SER A 92 23.62 19.09 0.63
N ASP A 93 24.47 19.88 -0.01
CA ASP A 93 24.08 20.91 -0.99
C ASP A 93 23.38 20.30 -2.22
N LEU A 94 23.79 19.10 -2.65
CA LEU A 94 23.14 18.41 -3.76
C LEU A 94 21.68 18.10 -3.48
N PHE A 95 21.32 17.72 -2.25
CA PHE A 95 19.92 17.50 -1.87
C PHE A 95 19.09 18.78 -1.86
N GLY A 96 19.70 19.93 -1.57
CA GLY A 96 19.05 21.24 -1.72
C GLY A 96 18.77 21.60 -3.19
N SER A 97 19.74 21.34 -4.08
CA SER A 97 19.58 21.61 -5.52
C SER A 97 18.79 20.55 -6.29
N THR A 98 18.62 19.36 -5.71
CA THR A 98 17.95 18.21 -6.33
C THR A 98 16.97 17.57 -5.33
N PRO A 99 15.83 18.21 -5.03
CA PRO A 99 14.90 17.72 -4.00
C PRO A 99 14.35 16.32 -4.26
N SER A 100 14.40 15.85 -5.50
CA SER A 100 13.92 14.53 -5.90
C SER A 100 14.91 13.40 -5.68
N ALA A 101 16.10 13.70 -5.16
CA ALA A 101 17.11 12.69 -4.92
C ALA A 101 16.83 11.89 -3.64
N THR A 102 17.33 10.66 -3.60
CA THR A 102 17.40 9.80 -2.40
C THR A 102 18.85 9.63 -1.95
N VAL A 103 19.05 9.15 -0.72
CA VAL A 103 20.41 8.86 -0.22
C VAL A 103 20.86 7.52 -0.80
N GLY A 104 22.08 7.43 -1.30
CA GLY A 104 22.63 6.19 -1.84
C GLY A 104 23.47 6.36 -3.11
N GLU A 105 24.42 5.49 -3.38
CA GLU A 105 24.71 4.27 -2.63
C GLU A 105 25.67 4.54 -1.46
N ILE A 106 25.33 4.06 -0.26
CA ILE A 106 26.13 4.17 0.96
C ILE A 106 26.27 2.78 1.60
N GLY A 107 27.21 2.52 2.51
CA GLY A 107 27.19 1.23 3.21
C GLY A 107 28.54 0.70 3.66
N LEU A 108 28.64 -0.63 3.72
CA LEU A 108 29.75 -1.37 4.30
C LEU A 108 30.22 -2.50 3.36
N ASP A 109 31.52 -2.56 3.07
CA ASP A 109 32.12 -3.57 2.21
C ASP A 109 33.35 -4.21 2.89
N LYS A 110 33.21 -5.47 3.32
CA LYS A 110 34.31 -6.34 3.79
C LYS A 110 34.80 -7.32 2.71
N GLY A 111 34.43 -7.08 1.44
CA GLY A 111 34.88 -7.78 0.25
C GLY A 111 36.32 -7.43 -0.15
N SER A 112 36.76 -7.89 -1.33
CA SER A 112 38.14 -7.72 -1.80
C SER A 112 38.55 -6.26 -1.97
N HIS A 113 37.65 -5.42 -2.48
CA HIS A 113 37.89 -4.00 -2.68
C HIS A 113 37.74 -3.22 -1.36
N GLY A 114 36.66 -3.47 -0.60
CA GLY A 114 36.41 -2.75 0.64
C GLY A 114 37.42 -3.02 1.76
N LYS A 115 38.07 -4.19 1.80
CA LYS A 115 39.14 -4.51 2.78
C LYS A 115 40.38 -3.60 2.71
N GLN A 116 40.53 -2.83 1.63
CA GLN A 116 41.64 -1.87 1.49
C GLN A 116 41.40 -0.57 2.26
N ILE A 117 40.18 -0.39 2.78
CA ILE A 117 39.72 0.81 3.46
C ILE A 117 39.48 0.45 4.92
N ASP A 118 39.95 1.31 5.82
CA ASP A 118 39.74 1.11 7.25
C ASP A 118 38.25 0.96 7.57
N PHE A 119 37.89 -0.14 8.24
CA PHE A 119 36.48 -0.46 8.46
C PHE A 119 35.80 0.54 9.41
N ASN A 120 36.54 1.15 10.34
CA ASN A 120 35.97 2.19 11.18
C ASN A 120 35.67 3.46 10.37
N ASP A 121 36.53 3.79 9.38
CA ASP A 121 36.25 4.89 8.44
C ASP A 121 34.99 4.61 7.62
N GLN A 122 34.79 3.36 7.14
CA GLN A 122 33.53 2.96 6.50
C GLN A 122 32.33 3.15 7.42
N VAL A 123 32.41 2.69 8.68
CA VAL A 123 31.33 2.82 9.66
C VAL A 123 31.03 4.29 9.96
N GLN A 124 32.03 5.14 10.13
CA GLN A 124 31.84 6.57 10.41
C GLN A 124 31.13 7.27 9.24
N VAL A 125 31.63 7.09 8.02
CA VAL A 125 31.04 7.68 6.81
C VAL A 125 29.63 7.14 6.56
N PHE A 126 29.40 5.84 6.77
CA PHE A 126 28.07 5.24 6.62
C PHE A 126 27.07 5.82 7.64
N ARG A 127 27.45 5.92 8.92
CA ARG A 127 26.59 6.50 9.96
C ARG A 127 26.24 7.96 9.68
N GLN A 128 27.20 8.77 9.20
CA GLN A 128 26.94 10.17 8.83
C GLN A 128 25.87 10.27 7.73
N GLN A 129 25.95 9.43 6.70
CA GLN A 129 24.99 9.45 5.60
C GLN A 129 23.63 8.84 5.98
N LEU A 130 23.58 7.85 6.88
CA LEU A 130 22.33 7.37 7.45
C LEU A 130 21.64 8.40 8.35
N GLU A 131 22.39 9.23 9.08
CA GLU A 131 21.78 10.31 9.84
C GLU A 131 21.24 11.39 8.90
N LEU A 132 21.98 11.73 7.84
CA LEU A 132 21.51 12.63 6.79
C LEU A 132 20.20 12.13 6.15
N SER A 133 20.06 10.82 5.89
CA SER A 133 18.82 10.27 5.33
C SER A 133 17.62 10.45 6.28
N LYS A 134 17.83 10.32 7.60
CA LYS A 134 16.81 10.58 8.62
C LYS A 134 16.43 12.04 8.68
N GLU A 135 17.41 12.95 8.70
CA GLU A 135 17.19 14.39 8.72
C GLU A 135 16.37 14.85 7.51
N LEU A 136 16.71 14.33 6.32
CA LEU A 136 16.00 14.64 5.08
C LEU A 136 14.67 13.88 4.94
N LYS A 137 14.40 12.90 5.80
CA LYS A 137 13.26 11.97 5.72
C LYS A 137 13.21 11.27 4.35
N LYS A 138 14.35 10.83 3.84
CA LYS A 138 14.52 10.18 2.53
C LYS A 138 14.96 8.73 2.70
N PRO A 139 14.56 7.82 1.79
CA PRO A 139 15.09 6.47 1.81
C PRO A 139 16.60 6.47 1.53
N ALA A 140 17.29 5.44 2.06
CA ALA A 140 18.71 5.21 1.81
C ALA A 140 18.93 3.88 1.08
N SER A 141 19.64 3.90 -0.05
CA SER A 141 20.14 2.71 -0.76
C SER A 141 21.47 2.27 -0.15
N VAL A 142 21.49 1.06 0.40
CA VAL A 142 22.57 0.54 1.25
C VAL A 142 23.26 -0.68 0.64
N HIS A 143 24.54 -0.50 0.38
CA HIS A 143 25.53 -1.51 0.08
C HIS A 143 25.87 -2.35 1.33
N CYS A 144 25.87 -3.67 1.20
CA CYS A 144 26.38 -4.52 2.28
C CYS A 144 27.00 -5.82 1.77
N VAL A 145 28.32 -5.87 1.74
CA VAL A 145 29.08 -7.07 1.38
C VAL A 145 29.84 -7.60 2.58
N ARG A 146 29.48 -8.81 3.02
CA ARG A 146 30.12 -9.53 4.15
C ARG A 146 30.12 -8.76 5.49
N ALA A 147 29.20 -7.81 5.67
CA ALA A 147 29.10 -6.95 6.86
C ALA A 147 27.67 -6.90 7.45
N PHE A 148 26.79 -7.87 7.12
CA PHE A 148 25.37 -7.84 7.55
C PHE A 148 25.17 -7.81 9.07
N GLY A 149 26.08 -8.42 9.84
CA GLY A 149 26.05 -8.35 11.30
C GLY A 149 26.31 -6.92 11.81
N ASP A 150 27.35 -6.27 11.30
CA ASP A 150 27.68 -4.88 11.62
C ASP A 150 26.57 -3.92 11.18
N LEU A 151 26.03 -4.12 9.97
CA LEU A 151 24.89 -3.38 9.45
C LEU A 151 23.68 -3.48 10.38
N LEU A 152 23.33 -4.69 10.82
CA LEU A 152 22.19 -4.92 11.70
C LEU A 152 22.34 -4.16 13.04
N GLU A 153 23.53 -4.21 13.64
CA GLU A 153 23.79 -3.50 14.90
C GLU A 153 23.76 -1.98 14.72
N ILE A 154 24.30 -1.46 13.61
CA ILE A 154 24.20 -0.04 13.26
C ILE A 154 22.73 0.35 13.08
N MET A 155 21.96 -0.41 12.32
CA MET A 155 20.53 -0.12 12.08
C MET A 155 19.71 -0.20 13.37
N LYS A 156 19.98 -1.14 14.28
CA LYS A 156 19.34 -1.18 15.60
C LYS A 156 19.66 0.06 16.44
N SER A 157 20.92 0.52 16.39
CA SER A 157 21.36 1.68 17.18
C SER A 157 20.83 3.03 16.69
N MET A 158 20.50 3.13 15.40
CA MET A 158 20.13 4.40 14.75
C MET A 158 18.66 4.46 14.32
N GLY A 159 18.01 3.31 14.16
CA GLY A 159 16.65 3.17 13.70
C GLY A 159 15.60 3.48 14.78
N PRO A 160 14.30 3.39 14.44
CA PRO A 160 13.78 2.92 13.15
C PRO A 160 13.97 3.92 12.00
N PHE A 161 13.92 3.43 10.76
CA PHE A 161 14.01 4.22 9.53
C PHE A 161 12.65 4.26 8.80
N PRO A 162 11.72 5.14 9.21
CA PRO A 162 10.37 5.17 8.65
C PRO A 162 10.32 5.58 7.17
N ALA A 163 11.31 6.33 6.68
CA ALA A 163 11.45 6.67 5.26
C ALA A 163 11.99 5.50 4.41
N GLY A 164 12.43 4.41 5.06
CA GLY A 164 12.89 3.17 4.42
C GLY A 164 14.41 3.10 4.21
N VAL A 165 14.93 1.87 4.21
CA VAL A 165 16.32 1.55 3.85
C VAL A 165 16.30 0.41 2.84
N ILE A 166 16.84 0.62 1.65
CA ILE A 166 16.95 -0.41 0.62
C ILE A 166 18.23 -1.17 0.88
N LEU A 167 18.11 -2.43 1.27
CA LEU A 167 19.21 -3.37 1.24
C LEU A 167 19.31 -3.89 -0.19
N HIS A 168 20.13 -3.21 -1.00
CA HIS A 168 20.33 -3.59 -2.39
C HIS A 168 21.06 -4.95 -2.44
N SER A 169 20.74 -5.72 -3.48
CA SER A 169 21.24 -7.07 -3.74
C SER A 169 21.35 -7.92 -2.49
N TYR A 170 20.24 -8.09 -1.77
CA TYR A 170 20.26 -8.74 -0.48
C TYR A 170 20.61 -10.23 -0.58
N LEU A 171 21.79 -10.60 -0.08
CA LEU A 171 22.30 -11.97 0.01
C LEU A 171 22.49 -12.46 1.46
N GLY A 172 21.94 -11.70 2.41
CA GLY A 172 21.99 -11.99 3.84
C GLY A 172 21.20 -13.23 4.25
N SER A 173 21.18 -13.51 5.56
CA SER A 173 20.47 -14.67 6.11
C SER A 173 18.96 -14.41 6.22
N ALA A 174 18.14 -15.46 6.16
CA ALA A 174 16.69 -15.37 6.35
C ALA A 174 16.34 -14.91 7.77
N GLU A 175 17.20 -15.26 8.73
CA GLU A 175 17.04 -15.00 10.15
C GLU A 175 17.14 -13.50 10.50
N MET A 176 17.88 -12.73 9.70
CA MET A 176 18.02 -11.28 9.90
C MET A 176 16.82 -10.48 9.37
N VAL A 177 16.07 -11.05 8.42
CA VAL A 177 15.02 -10.36 7.68
C VAL A 177 13.93 -9.77 8.58
N PRO A 178 13.34 -10.50 9.55
CA PRO A 178 12.27 -9.92 10.39
C PRO A 178 12.73 -8.70 11.19
N THR A 179 13.97 -8.73 11.69
CA THR A 179 14.52 -7.60 12.47
C THR A 179 14.83 -6.41 11.57
N LEU A 180 15.47 -6.65 10.42
CA LEU A 180 15.76 -5.60 9.44
C LEU A 180 14.46 -4.96 8.90
N ALA A 181 13.45 -5.77 8.58
CA ALA A 181 12.14 -5.29 8.12
C ALA A 181 11.45 -4.40 9.18
N LYS A 182 11.49 -4.80 10.46
CA LYS A 182 10.97 -3.98 11.57
C LYS A 182 11.68 -2.63 11.72
N LEU A 183 12.95 -2.56 11.32
CA LEU A 183 13.72 -1.32 11.33
C LEU A 183 13.47 -0.44 10.08
N GLY A 184 12.66 -0.89 9.13
CA GLY A 184 12.32 -0.15 7.91
C GLY A 184 13.04 -0.66 6.64
N ALA A 185 13.66 -1.84 6.68
CA ALA A 185 14.36 -2.38 5.51
C ALA A 185 13.41 -2.88 4.42
N TYR A 186 13.72 -2.51 3.18
CA TYR A 186 13.29 -3.14 1.94
C TYR A 186 14.43 -3.99 1.39
N PHE A 187 14.11 -5.08 0.70
CA PHE A 187 15.07 -6.06 0.22
C PHE A 187 14.96 -6.13 -1.29
N SER A 188 16.03 -5.72 -1.98
CA SER A 188 16.10 -5.80 -3.42
C SER A 188 16.89 -7.03 -3.86
N PHE A 189 16.48 -7.61 -4.99
CA PHE A 189 17.10 -8.80 -5.56
C PHE A 189 17.58 -8.52 -6.98
N SER A 190 18.88 -8.73 -7.20
CA SER A 190 19.54 -8.69 -8.52
C SER A 190 19.88 -10.09 -9.02
N GLY A 191 20.53 -10.20 -10.18
CA GLY A 191 20.99 -11.49 -10.73
C GLY A 191 21.87 -12.31 -9.78
N TYR A 192 22.54 -11.69 -8.79
CA TYR A 192 23.35 -12.41 -7.80
C TYR A 192 22.54 -13.36 -6.92
N VAL A 193 21.22 -13.16 -6.77
CA VAL A 193 20.38 -14.11 -6.02
C VAL A 193 20.40 -15.51 -6.66
N MET A 194 20.65 -15.58 -7.97
CA MET A 194 20.74 -16.82 -8.75
C MET A 194 22.03 -17.61 -8.49
N ASP A 195 23.02 -17.01 -7.83
CA ASP A 195 24.25 -17.70 -7.38
C ASP A 195 24.09 -18.41 -6.03
N LEU A 196 23.01 -18.12 -5.31
CA LEU A 196 22.72 -18.80 -4.06
C LEU A 196 22.29 -20.25 -4.31
N LYS A 197 22.65 -21.13 -3.37
CA LYS A 197 22.11 -22.49 -3.34
C LYS A 197 20.56 -22.40 -3.30
N PRO A 198 19.81 -23.19 -4.10
CA PRO A 198 18.35 -23.05 -4.23
C PRO A 198 17.61 -23.03 -2.89
N GLN A 199 17.99 -23.91 -1.95
CA GLN A 199 17.36 -23.95 -0.63
C GLN A 199 17.63 -22.68 0.21
N LYS A 200 18.82 -22.09 0.07
CA LYS A 200 19.16 -20.83 0.74
C LYS A 200 18.38 -19.67 0.13
N ALA A 201 18.32 -19.58 -1.20
CA ALA A 201 17.53 -18.59 -1.92
C ALA A 201 16.05 -18.66 -1.52
N LYS A 202 15.46 -19.87 -1.56
CA LYS A 202 14.06 -20.12 -1.19
C LYS A 202 13.77 -19.73 0.25
N LYS A 203 14.63 -20.13 1.20
CA LYS A 203 14.46 -19.77 2.62
C LYS A 203 14.54 -18.26 2.84
N MET A 204 15.50 -17.60 2.21
CA MET A 204 15.70 -16.15 2.33
C MET A 204 14.54 -15.38 1.70
N LEU A 205 14.18 -15.66 0.44
CA LEU A 205 13.11 -14.97 -0.26
C LEU A 205 11.76 -15.11 0.44
N ARG A 206 11.43 -16.31 0.96
CA ARG A 206 10.18 -16.54 1.71
C ARG A 206 10.12 -15.85 3.08
N SER A 207 11.26 -15.45 3.63
CA SER A 207 11.29 -14.72 4.89
C SER A 207 11.00 -13.22 4.73
N VAL A 208 11.09 -12.70 3.50
CA VAL A 208 10.87 -11.29 3.20
C VAL A 208 9.37 -10.98 3.17
N PRO A 209 8.90 -10.00 3.96
CA PRO A 209 7.53 -9.51 3.85
C PRO A 209 7.23 -9.03 2.42
N THR A 210 6.08 -9.40 1.89
CA THR A 210 5.69 -9.11 0.50
C THR A 210 5.65 -7.61 0.20
N ASP A 211 5.34 -6.77 1.19
CA ASP A 211 5.35 -5.31 1.09
C ASP A 211 6.77 -4.69 1.20
N ARG A 212 7.82 -5.51 1.23
CA ARG A 212 9.23 -5.11 1.33
C ARG A 212 10.12 -5.70 0.24
N ILE A 213 9.56 -6.44 -0.72
CA ILE A 213 10.29 -7.01 -1.86
C ILE A 213 10.48 -5.92 -2.93
N LEU A 214 11.70 -5.79 -3.42
CA LEU A 214 12.08 -5.00 -4.59
C LEU A 214 12.87 -5.86 -5.58
N LEU A 215 12.89 -5.46 -6.84
CA LEU A 215 13.71 -6.03 -7.90
C LEU A 215 14.67 -4.96 -8.41
N GLU A 216 15.83 -5.40 -8.86
CA GLU A 216 16.83 -4.52 -9.47
C GLU A 216 17.64 -5.27 -10.52
N SER A 217 18.28 -4.49 -11.40
CA SER A 217 19.26 -5.03 -12.33
C SER A 217 20.68 -5.03 -11.75
N ASP A 218 21.00 -4.03 -10.92
CA ASP A 218 22.37 -3.72 -10.48
C ASP A 218 23.32 -3.49 -11.68
N ALA A 219 22.76 -3.10 -12.83
CA ALA A 219 23.51 -2.91 -14.07
C ALA A 219 24.54 -1.79 -13.92
N PRO A 220 25.77 -1.94 -14.47
CA PRO A 220 26.16 -2.96 -15.46
C PRO A 220 26.64 -4.29 -14.87
N ASP A 221 26.62 -4.46 -13.55
CA ASP A 221 27.01 -5.68 -12.86
C ASP A 221 25.81 -6.65 -12.69
N ALA A 222 25.98 -7.72 -11.90
CA ALA A 222 24.95 -8.72 -11.60
C ALA A 222 24.20 -9.33 -12.80
N LEU A 223 24.88 -9.58 -13.93
CA LEU A 223 24.27 -10.19 -15.11
C LEU A 223 23.55 -11.51 -14.76
N PRO A 224 22.21 -11.61 -14.95
CA PRO A 224 21.47 -12.81 -14.56
C PRO A 224 21.74 -13.98 -15.52
N LYS A 225 21.78 -15.20 -14.96
CA LYS A 225 22.05 -16.42 -15.73
C LYS A 225 20.81 -16.86 -16.51
N SER A 226 20.91 -16.91 -17.84
CA SER A 226 19.79 -17.28 -18.71
C SER A 226 19.48 -18.77 -18.71
N ASP A 227 20.45 -19.65 -18.43
CA ASP A 227 20.29 -21.11 -18.66
C ASP A 227 19.25 -21.79 -17.74
N LEU A 228 18.81 -21.12 -16.66
CA LEU A 228 17.84 -21.67 -15.71
C LEU A 228 16.37 -21.46 -16.13
N LEU A 229 16.10 -20.62 -17.15
CA LEU A 229 14.75 -20.23 -17.58
C LEU A 229 14.76 -19.92 -19.10
N GLN A 230 13.74 -20.29 -19.87
CA GLN A 230 13.69 -20.26 -21.35
C GLN A 230 13.79 -18.86 -22.04
N GLY A 231 14.42 -17.84 -21.44
CA GLY A 231 14.62 -16.50 -22.01
C GLY A 231 16.07 -16.25 -22.48
N LYS A 232 16.25 -15.47 -23.56
CA LYS A 232 17.57 -14.98 -23.99
C LYS A 232 18.01 -13.80 -23.10
N THR A 233 19.16 -13.90 -22.42
CA THR A 233 19.81 -12.73 -21.78
C THR A 233 20.43 -11.85 -22.86
N THR A 234 20.13 -10.56 -22.84
CA THR A 234 20.74 -9.60 -23.76
C THR A 234 21.92 -8.92 -23.06
N SER A 235 23.12 -9.11 -23.59
CA SER A 235 24.30 -8.37 -23.18
C SER A 235 24.45 -7.08 -23.99
N LEU A 236 25.07 -6.06 -23.39
CA LEU A 236 25.32 -4.78 -24.09
C LEU A 236 26.24 -4.92 -25.32
N GLN A 237 26.93 -6.05 -25.48
CA GLN A 237 27.72 -6.35 -26.67
C GLN A 237 26.85 -6.52 -27.94
N GLY A 238 25.58 -6.95 -27.81
CA GLY A 238 24.66 -7.08 -28.95
C GLY A 238 24.15 -5.75 -29.52
N ILE A 239 24.23 -4.69 -28.72
CA ILE A 239 23.80 -3.33 -29.08
C ILE A 239 24.85 -2.65 -29.98
N GLN A 240 26.15 -2.82 -29.68
CA GLN A 240 27.24 -2.27 -30.49
C GLN A 240 27.28 -2.84 -31.92
N SER A 241 26.85 -4.09 -32.13
CA SER A 241 26.86 -4.75 -33.44
C SER A 241 25.77 -4.27 -34.42
N GLN A 242 24.76 -3.50 -33.98
CA GLN A 242 23.73 -2.97 -34.88
C GLN A 242 24.11 -1.62 -35.52
N GLU A 243 25.00 -0.83 -34.90
CA GLU A 243 25.45 0.46 -35.47
C GLU A 243 26.60 0.30 -36.47
N THR A 244 27.40 -0.77 -36.37
CA THR A 244 28.57 -0.99 -37.24
C THR A 244 28.23 -1.51 -38.65
N ASN A 245 26.97 -1.82 -38.96
CA ASN A 245 26.56 -2.28 -40.30
C ASN A 245 26.18 -1.13 -41.26
N MET A 246 26.49 0.12 -40.91
CA MET A 246 26.32 1.31 -41.76
C MET A 246 27.62 2.14 -41.86
N SER A 247 28.79 1.50 -42.04
CA SER A 247 29.95 2.11 -42.71
C SER A 247 31.07 1.09 -42.89
N GLY A 248 31.71 1.10 -44.06
CA GLY A 248 32.54 0.00 -44.57
C GLY A 248 33.92 -0.20 -43.93
N SER A 249 34.43 -1.41 -44.15
CA SER A 249 35.84 -1.84 -44.30
C SER A 249 36.93 -1.06 -43.53
N SER A 250 37.55 -1.71 -42.55
CA SER A 250 38.99 -2.01 -42.57
C SER A 250 39.43 -2.91 -41.41
N ASN A 251 40.40 -3.78 -41.69
CA ASN A 251 41.07 -4.68 -40.76
C ASN A 251 41.87 -3.91 -39.69
N SER A 252 41.78 -4.35 -38.43
CA SER A 252 42.97 -4.48 -37.58
C SER A 252 42.70 -5.48 -36.46
N SER A 253 43.64 -6.42 -36.33
CA SER A 253 43.75 -7.39 -35.25
C SER A 253 44.17 -6.69 -33.97
N ASP A 254 43.38 -6.80 -32.91
CA ASP A 254 43.90 -6.52 -31.57
C ASP A 254 43.41 -7.53 -30.53
N GLN A 255 44.39 -8.14 -29.87
CA GLN A 255 44.21 -9.10 -28.79
C GLN A 255 43.60 -8.35 -27.59
N SER A 256 42.35 -8.67 -27.23
CA SER A 256 41.77 -8.18 -25.97
C SER A 256 41.36 -9.37 -25.11
N SER A 257 41.75 -9.28 -23.84
CA SER A 257 41.26 -10.03 -22.68
C SER A 257 39.76 -10.34 -22.79
N PRO A 258 39.26 -11.45 -22.20
CA PRO A 258 37.86 -11.84 -22.32
C PRO A 258 36.96 -10.66 -21.93
N LYS A 259 36.30 -10.07 -22.93
CA LYS A 259 35.48 -8.87 -22.77
C LYS A 259 34.31 -9.21 -21.86
N GLU A 260 34.35 -8.66 -20.65
CA GLU A 260 33.34 -8.88 -19.62
C GLU A 260 31.94 -8.52 -20.15
N THR A 261 30.99 -9.43 -19.99
CA THR A 261 29.63 -9.28 -20.51
C THR A 261 28.83 -8.40 -19.55
N LEU A 262 28.56 -7.16 -19.94
CA LEU A 262 27.86 -6.18 -19.10
C LEU A 262 26.34 -6.37 -19.12
N ASN A 263 25.72 -6.14 -17.96
CA ASN A 263 24.28 -6.18 -17.74
C ASN A 263 23.58 -4.88 -18.13
N GLN A 264 22.24 -4.91 -18.20
CA GLN A 264 21.39 -3.74 -18.47
C GLN A 264 20.06 -3.85 -17.71
N PRO A 265 19.38 -2.73 -17.41
CA PRO A 265 18.10 -2.71 -16.72
C PRO A 265 17.01 -3.60 -17.35
N ALA A 266 16.96 -3.75 -18.67
CA ALA A 266 16.00 -4.64 -19.34
C ALA A 266 16.14 -6.12 -18.92
N ASN A 267 17.28 -6.54 -18.38
CA ASN A 267 17.45 -7.92 -17.90
C ASN A 267 16.76 -8.16 -16.54
N ILE A 268 16.19 -7.14 -15.89
CA ILE A 268 15.40 -7.29 -14.66
C ILE A 268 14.22 -8.27 -14.84
N HIS A 269 13.70 -8.44 -16.06
CA HIS A 269 12.68 -9.47 -16.36
C HIS A 269 13.15 -10.90 -16.10
N ILE A 270 14.46 -11.18 -16.18
CA ILE A 270 15.02 -12.50 -15.85
C ILE A 270 15.04 -12.68 -14.34
N VAL A 271 15.38 -11.63 -13.60
CA VAL A 271 15.37 -11.62 -12.14
C VAL A 271 13.95 -11.80 -11.63
N LEU A 272 12.98 -11.06 -12.19
CA LEU A 272 11.54 -11.23 -11.96
C LEU A 272 11.14 -12.71 -12.08
N ARG A 273 11.43 -13.32 -13.23
CA ARG A 273 11.11 -14.72 -13.50
C ARG A 273 11.70 -15.68 -12.47
N TYR A 274 12.96 -15.49 -12.12
CA TYR A 274 13.61 -16.32 -11.12
C TYR A 274 12.97 -16.16 -9.75
N VAL A 275 12.80 -14.94 -9.26
CA VAL A 275 12.24 -14.68 -7.93
C VAL A 275 10.79 -15.16 -7.85
N ALA A 276 9.98 -14.90 -8.89
CA ALA A 276 8.60 -15.40 -9.01
C ALA A 276 8.55 -16.93 -8.90
N SER A 277 9.44 -17.63 -9.62
CA SER A 277 9.50 -19.10 -9.56
C SER A 277 9.86 -19.63 -8.17
N VAL A 278 10.76 -18.96 -7.45
CA VAL A 278 11.19 -19.38 -6.10
C VAL A 278 10.10 -19.12 -5.06
N LEU A 279 9.36 -18.02 -5.22
CA LEU A 279 8.23 -17.64 -4.37
C LEU A 279 6.95 -18.43 -4.70
N GLU A 280 6.92 -19.16 -5.81
CA GLU A 280 5.71 -19.83 -6.32
C GLU A 280 4.58 -18.81 -6.57
N MET A 281 4.95 -17.66 -7.14
CA MET A 281 4.07 -16.51 -7.44
C MET A 281 4.04 -16.24 -8.95
N PRO A 282 2.90 -15.82 -9.54
CA PRO A 282 2.87 -15.34 -10.93
C PRO A 282 3.84 -14.17 -11.17
N GLU A 283 4.42 -14.09 -12.37
CA GLU A 283 5.35 -13.01 -12.73
C GLU A 283 4.67 -11.64 -12.68
N GLU A 284 3.43 -11.57 -13.13
CA GLU A 284 2.63 -10.36 -13.16
C GLU A 284 2.38 -9.83 -11.74
N ASP A 285 2.06 -10.73 -10.80
CA ASP A 285 1.80 -10.39 -9.40
C ASP A 285 3.08 -9.86 -8.73
N LEU A 286 4.22 -10.53 -8.94
CA LEU A 286 5.50 -10.08 -8.40
C LEU A 286 5.96 -8.76 -9.02
N ALA A 287 5.74 -8.58 -10.33
CA ALA A 287 6.06 -7.35 -11.04
C ALA A 287 5.27 -6.16 -10.46
N GLU A 288 3.95 -6.31 -10.33
CA GLU A 288 3.06 -5.30 -9.75
C GLU A 288 3.42 -5.00 -8.29
N LEU A 289 3.65 -6.05 -7.50
CA LEU A 289 4.02 -5.92 -6.09
C LEU A 289 5.35 -5.18 -5.90
N SER A 290 6.40 -5.59 -6.63
CA SER A 290 7.71 -4.94 -6.55
C SER A 290 7.65 -3.49 -7.05
N HIS A 291 6.92 -3.25 -8.15
CA HIS A 291 6.74 -1.91 -8.71
C HIS A 291 6.03 -0.97 -7.73
N ARG A 292 4.94 -1.44 -7.11
CA ARG A 292 4.18 -0.70 -6.11
C ARG A 292 5.03 -0.39 -4.87
N ASN A 293 5.77 -1.37 -4.35
CA ASN A 293 6.66 -1.19 -3.22
C ASN A 293 7.73 -0.13 -3.52
N ALA A 294 8.32 -0.17 -4.72
CA ALA A 294 9.30 0.82 -5.16
C ALA A 294 8.68 2.23 -5.28
N LEU A 295 7.50 2.36 -5.90
CA LEU A 295 6.82 3.65 -6.01
C LEU A 295 6.50 4.25 -4.65
N GLN A 296 6.00 3.45 -3.71
CA GLN A 296 5.73 3.91 -2.35
C GLN A 296 7.01 4.42 -1.68
N LEU A 297 8.10 3.67 -1.80
CA LEU A 297 9.38 4.02 -1.19
C LEU A 297 9.99 5.29 -1.80
N PHE A 298 10.01 5.39 -3.12
CA PHE A 298 10.66 6.49 -3.84
C PHE A 298 9.79 7.74 -4.04
N SER A 299 8.55 7.74 -3.53
CA SER A 299 7.62 8.86 -3.68
C SER A 299 7.17 9.48 -2.36
N SER A 300 7.42 8.83 -1.21
CA SER A 300 6.89 9.18 0.12
C SER A 300 7.58 10.34 0.85
N TYR A 301 8.57 11.02 0.24
CA TYR A 301 9.38 12.06 0.88
C TYR A 301 9.26 13.46 0.21
N PRO A 302 9.50 14.56 0.97
CA PRO A 302 9.46 15.92 0.44
C PRO A 302 10.44 16.13 -0.72
N GLY A 303 9.93 16.66 -1.84
CA GLY A 303 10.72 16.97 -3.03
C GLY A 303 10.83 15.85 -4.07
N SER A 304 10.29 14.64 -3.82
CA SER A 304 10.28 13.55 -4.80
C SER A 304 9.67 14.03 -6.15
N LYS A 305 10.29 13.68 -7.28
CA LYS A 305 9.77 14.01 -8.63
C LYS A 305 8.38 13.43 -8.84
N HIS A 306 8.13 12.30 -8.19
CA HIS A 306 6.87 11.62 -8.19
C HIS A 306 5.86 12.20 -7.20
N SER A 307 6.19 13.09 -6.26
CA SER A 307 5.18 13.78 -5.40
C SER A 307 4.09 14.52 -6.19
N LYS A 308 4.38 14.90 -7.45
CA LYS A 308 3.40 15.44 -8.41
C LYS A 308 2.72 14.37 -9.26
N VAL A 309 3.36 13.23 -9.52
CA VAL A 309 2.75 12.04 -10.12
C VAL A 309 1.85 11.33 -9.10
N LEU A 310 2.09 11.45 -7.80
CA LEU A 310 1.14 11.09 -6.75
C LEU A 310 -0.05 12.08 -6.65
N LYS A 311 0.07 13.28 -7.25
CA LYS A 311 -1.03 14.26 -7.44
C LYS A 311 -1.70 14.17 -8.82
N ALA A 312 -1.03 13.59 -9.83
CA ALA A 312 -1.56 13.37 -11.18
C ALA A 312 -1.97 11.90 -11.45
N VAL A 313 -1.59 10.99 -10.55
CA VAL A 313 -1.78 9.52 -10.55
C VAL A 313 -2.05 9.02 -9.11
N GLY A 314 -2.58 9.87 -8.22
CA GLY A 314 -3.31 9.46 -7.01
C GLY A 314 -2.54 8.94 -5.78
N MET A 315 -1.26 8.58 -5.86
CA MET A 315 -0.64 7.76 -4.79
C MET A 315 0.13 8.53 -3.69
N ASN A 316 -0.46 9.35 -2.81
CA ASN A 316 0.27 9.82 -1.60
C ASN A 316 0.08 8.88 -0.40
N ASN A 317 1.18 8.30 0.10
CA ASN A 317 1.37 7.64 1.40
C ASN A 317 0.26 6.71 1.92
N TYR A 318 -0.16 5.73 1.11
CA TYR A 318 -0.93 4.60 1.61
C TYR A 318 -0.35 3.30 1.07
N VAL A 319 -0.15 2.33 1.96
CA VAL A 319 0.07 0.93 1.58
C VAL A 319 -1.24 0.47 0.91
N ILE A 320 -1.38 0.70 -0.39
CA ILE A 320 -2.43 0.06 -1.18
C ILE A 320 -2.06 -1.41 -1.22
N TYR A 321 -2.70 -2.24 -0.39
CA TYR A 321 -2.72 -3.67 -0.62
C TYR A 321 -3.46 -3.86 -1.94
N THR A 322 -2.74 -4.18 -3.02
CA THR A 322 -3.39 -4.52 -4.28
C THR A 322 -4.27 -5.72 -4.03
N VAL A 323 -5.57 -5.43 -4.10
CA VAL A 323 -6.62 -6.36 -4.34
C VAL A 323 -6.22 -7.15 -5.59
N THR A 324 -6.34 -8.47 -5.52
CA THR A 324 -5.92 -9.40 -6.58
C THR A 324 -6.33 -8.90 -7.97
N PRO A 325 -5.49 -9.01 -9.02
CA PRO A 325 -5.83 -8.56 -10.37
C PRO A 325 -7.13 -9.21 -10.84
N GLY A 326 -8.23 -8.47 -10.78
CA GLY A 326 -9.58 -9.00 -11.02
C GLY A 326 -10.68 -8.36 -10.18
N ILE A 327 -10.39 -7.77 -9.02
CA ILE A 327 -11.39 -7.04 -8.23
C ILE A 327 -11.39 -5.55 -8.61
N ARG A 328 -11.72 -5.24 -9.87
CA ARG A 328 -12.09 -3.86 -10.25
C ARG A 328 -13.61 -3.74 -10.16
N ASN A 329 -14.11 -2.73 -9.43
CA ASN A 329 -15.52 -2.35 -9.24
C ASN A 329 -16.33 -3.10 -8.17
N VAL A 330 -15.72 -3.60 -7.09
CA VAL A 330 -16.40 -4.61 -6.26
C VAL A 330 -16.23 -4.45 -4.76
N MET A 331 -16.00 -3.25 -4.27
CA MET A 331 -15.99 -3.01 -2.83
C MET A 331 -16.71 -1.70 -2.51
N SER A 332 -17.43 -1.70 -1.42
CA SER A 332 -18.13 -0.55 -0.91
C SER A 332 -17.83 -0.42 0.57
N ALA A 333 -17.49 0.80 0.98
CA ALA A 333 -17.11 1.12 2.34
C ALA A 333 -18.30 1.63 3.10
N TRP A 334 -18.89 0.76 3.88
CA TRP A 334 -19.99 1.15 4.74
C TRP A 334 -19.41 1.64 6.06
N MET A 335 -20.10 2.55 6.73
CA MET A 335 -19.70 3.14 8.01
C MET A 335 -18.34 3.83 7.99
N ASN A 336 -18.35 5.12 7.69
CA ASN A 336 -17.20 6.00 7.90
C ASN A 336 -17.69 7.36 8.39
N THR A 337 -16.90 8.00 9.24
CA THR A 337 -17.07 9.40 9.62
C THR A 337 -16.00 10.22 8.90
N ILE A 338 -16.03 10.22 7.56
CA ILE A 338 -15.04 10.95 6.73
C ILE A 338 -15.08 12.47 7.01
N HIS A 339 -16.20 12.96 7.54
CA HIS A 339 -16.41 14.32 8.02
C HIS A 339 -15.87 14.59 9.44
N ASP A 340 -15.28 13.60 10.11
CA ASP A 340 -14.66 13.76 11.42
C ASP A 340 -13.55 14.83 11.36
N PRO A 341 -13.49 15.78 12.31
CA PRO A 341 -12.50 16.86 12.31
C PRO A 341 -11.03 16.39 12.21
N ARG A 342 -10.72 15.16 12.65
CA ARG A 342 -9.39 14.54 12.56
C ARG A 342 -8.95 14.32 11.11
N ILE A 343 -9.90 14.06 10.20
CA ILE A 343 -9.62 13.66 8.81
C ILE A 343 -10.40 14.47 7.75
N TYR A 344 -11.33 15.35 8.13
CA TYR A 344 -12.21 16.07 7.19
C TYR A 344 -11.46 16.89 6.14
N ASN A 345 -10.37 17.56 6.52
CA ASN A 345 -9.54 18.33 5.59
C ASN A 345 -8.87 17.45 4.52
N LEU A 346 -8.86 16.14 4.72
CA LEU A 346 -8.34 15.12 3.81
C LEU A 346 -9.46 14.37 3.07
N ALA A 347 -10.73 14.73 3.25
CA ALA A 347 -11.87 13.99 2.70
C ALA A 347 -11.79 13.77 1.18
N PRO A 348 -11.43 14.77 0.34
CA PRO A 348 -11.27 14.55 -1.09
C PRO A 348 -10.19 13.51 -1.42
N GLN A 349 -9.07 13.54 -0.70
CA GLN A 349 -7.98 12.59 -0.87
C GLN A 349 -8.40 11.19 -0.42
N ILE A 350 -9.06 11.08 0.74
CA ILE A 350 -9.52 9.82 1.31
C ILE A 350 -10.51 9.12 0.37
N ILE A 351 -11.49 9.85 -0.17
CA ILE A 351 -12.46 9.32 -1.12
C ILE A 351 -11.75 8.84 -2.40
N GLN A 352 -10.84 9.64 -2.93
CA GLN A 352 -10.09 9.29 -4.14
C GLN A 352 -9.22 8.03 -3.93
N THR A 353 -8.46 7.97 -2.84
CA THR A 353 -7.62 6.80 -2.51
C THR A 353 -8.45 5.54 -2.30
N ALA A 354 -9.64 5.67 -1.71
CA ALA A 354 -10.53 4.54 -1.56
C ALA A 354 -11.06 4.02 -2.91
N ILE A 355 -11.46 4.92 -3.81
CA ILE A 355 -11.87 4.56 -5.18
C ILE A 355 -10.74 3.84 -5.91
N GLU A 356 -9.52 4.34 -5.82
CA GLU A 356 -8.32 3.71 -6.40
C GLU A 356 -8.03 2.33 -5.80
N SER A 357 -8.41 2.10 -4.55
CA SER A 357 -8.32 0.82 -3.85
C SER A 357 -9.50 -0.12 -4.14
N GLY A 358 -10.37 0.24 -5.09
CA GLY A 358 -11.54 -0.54 -5.51
C GLY A 358 -12.81 -0.32 -4.69
N VAL A 359 -12.77 0.62 -3.73
CA VAL A 359 -13.88 1.00 -2.86
C VAL A 359 -14.63 2.19 -3.46
N THR A 360 -15.75 1.96 -4.13
CA THR A 360 -16.37 2.97 -5.01
C THR A 360 -17.59 3.66 -4.42
N HIS A 361 -18.20 3.08 -3.38
CA HIS A 361 -19.39 3.60 -2.71
C HIS A 361 -19.17 3.66 -1.20
N PHE A 362 -19.73 4.67 -0.54
CA PHE A 362 -19.51 4.99 0.86
C PHE A 362 -20.84 5.28 1.57
N ALA A 363 -21.19 4.55 2.64
CA ALA A 363 -22.15 5.09 3.60
C ALA A 363 -21.40 5.92 4.63
N VAL A 364 -21.71 7.21 4.70
CA VAL A 364 -21.07 8.15 5.62
C VAL A 364 -22.06 8.50 6.71
N ASN A 365 -21.74 8.19 7.97
CA ASN A 365 -22.65 8.35 9.08
C ASN A 365 -22.50 9.71 9.75
N GLY A 366 -23.56 10.50 9.76
CA GLY A 366 -23.66 11.60 10.71
C GLY A 366 -24.01 11.04 12.09
N VAL A 367 -23.28 11.45 13.12
CA VAL A 367 -23.44 10.94 14.49
C VAL A 367 -24.08 11.96 15.44
N SER A 368 -24.26 13.21 14.98
CA SER A 368 -24.88 14.29 15.77
C SER A 368 -25.58 15.34 14.91
N GLU A 369 -26.51 16.13 15.49
CA GLU A 369 -27.16 17.25 14.77
C GLU A 369 -26.18 18.22 14.08
N TYR A 370 -24.99 18.39 14.66
CA TYR A 370 -23.98 19.34 14.19
C TYR A 370 -23.27 18.88 12.91
N ASP A 371 -23.23 17.57 12.66
CA ASP A 371 -22.42 17.01 11.58
C ASP A 371 -23.25 16.54 10.38
N TRP A 372 -24.57 16.40 10.52
CA TRP A 372 -25.48 16.05 9.43
C TRP A 372 -25.36 16.98 8.23
N ILE A 373 -25.11 18.29 8.46
CA ILE A 373 -24.90 19.25 7.37
C ILE A 373 -23.64 18.95 6.57
N LEU A 374 -22.57 18.46 7.22
CA LEU A 374 -21.32 18.09 6.57
C LEU A 374 -21.49 16.81 5.77
N VAL A 375 -22.19 15.82 6.33
CA VAL A 375 -22.50 14.56 5.65
C VAL A 375 -23.41 14.80 4.45
N LYS A 376 -24.43 15.65 4.59
CA LYS A 376 -25.27 16.08 3.47
C LYS A 376 -24.43 16.72 2.36
N LYS A 377 -23.61 17.71 2.72
CA LYS A 377 -22.72 18.39 1.76
C LYS A 377 -21.78 17.42 1.05
N MET A 378 -21.20 16.45 1.78
CA MET A 378 -20.34 15.43 1.19
C MET A 378 -21.09 14.56 0.17
N SER A 379 -22.37 14.25 0.41
CA SER A 379 -23.20 13.53 -0.55
C SER A 379 -23.59 14.35 -1.79
N GLU A 380 -23.55 15.69 -1.68
CA GLU A 380 -23.77 16.61 -2.80
C GLU A 380 -22.48 16.79 -3.62
N ASP A 381 -21.33 16.83 -2.95
CA ASP A 381 -20.01 16.90 -3.57
C ASP A 381 -19.64 15.59 -4.29
N TYR A 382 -20.09 14.43 -3.79
CA TYR A 382 -19.80 13.09 -4.33
C TYR A 382 -21.07 12.25 -4.59
N PRO A 383 -21.99 12.70 -5.47
CA PRO A 383 -23.34 12.15 -5.57
C PRO A 383 -23.41 10.71 -6.11
N SER A 384 -22.38 10.24 -6.80
CA SER A 384 -22.28 8.87 -7.34
C SER A 384 -21.64 7.88 -6.37
N SER A 385 -21.01 8.36 -5.30
CA SER A 385 -20.21 7.52 -4.40
C SER A 385 -20.69 7.59 -2.96
N VAL A 386 -21.16 8.75 -2.47
CA VAL A 386 -21.53 8.93 -1.06
C VAL A 386 -23.03 8.80 -0.85
N ILE A 387 -23.40 7.87 0.02
CA ILE A 387 -24.73 7.69 0.60
C ILE A 387 -24.71 8.31 2.00
N PRO A 388 -25.43 9.41 2.23
CA PRO A 388 -25.46 10.03 3.54
C PRO A 388 -26.33 9.22 4.50
N CYS A 389 -25.87 9.01 5.73
CA CYS A 389 -26.71 8.52 6.82
C CYS A 389 -26.87 9.61 7.88
N PHE A 390 -28.07 9.76 8.43
CA PHE A 390 -28.32 10.67 9.54
C PHE A 390 -28.86 9.92 10.75
N GLY A 391 -28.25 10.18 11.91
CA GLY A 391 -28.65 9.62 13.19
C GLY A 391 -27.95 10.33 14.36
N LEU A 392 -28.51 10.18 15.56
CA LEU A 392 -27.86 10.48 16.82
C LEU A 392 -27.28 9.18 17.38
N HIS A 393 -25.95 9.13 17.44
CA HIS A 393 -25.21 8.03 18.04
C HIS A 393 -25.29 8.11 19.58
N PRO A 394 -25.29 6.98 20.31
CA PRO A 394 -25.45 6.96 21.77
C PRO A 394 -24.50 7.88 22.55
N TRP A 395 -23.29 8.14 22.04
CA TRP A 395 -22.32 9.02 22.69
C TRP A 395 -22.58 10.51 22.51
N PHE A 396 -23.48 10.90 21.61
CA PHE A 396 -23.79 12.30 21.31
C PHE A 396 -25.21 12.70 21.73
N ILE A 397 -25.96 11.79 22.36
CA ILE A 397 -27.35 12.06 22.76
C ILE A 397 -27.45 13.26 23.70
N THR A 398 -26.47 13.49 24.58
CA THR A 398 -26.51 14.59 25.55
C THR A 398 -26.36 15.98 24.91
N ASN A 399 -25.80 16.05 23.70
CA ASN A 399 -25.59 17.31 22.98
C ASN A 399 -26.79 17.70 22.11
N ARG A 400 -27.87 16.92 22.14
CA ARG A 400 -29.05 17.12 21.30
C ARG A 400 -29.86 18.35 21.74
N THR A 401 -30.43 19.04 20.76
CA THR A 401 -31.39 20.13 21.01
C THR A 401 -32.75 19.56 21.39
N SER A 402 -33.64 20.36 21.98
CA SER A 402 -35.03 19.90 22.23
C SER A 402 -35.83 19.61 20.96
N ASN A 403 -35.37 20.09 19.79
CA ASN A 403 -36.03 19.92 18.50
C ASN A 403 -35.33 18.89 17.58
N TRP A 404 -34.34 18.17 18.09
CA TRP A 404 -33.48 17.27 17.32
C TRP A 404 -34.24 16.31 16.41
N TYR A 405 -35.36 15.76 16.88
CA TYR A 405 -36.14 14.77 16.12
C TYR A 405 -36.81 15.39 14.89
N ASN A 406 -37.36 16.60 15.02
CA ASN A 406 -37.93 17.33 13.88
C ASN A 406 -36.83 17.73 12.90
N THR A 407 -35.68 18.21 13.41
CA THR A 407 -34.52 18.52 12.60
C THR A 407 -34.04 17.30 11.80
N LEU A 408 -33.98 16.11 12.41
CA LEU A 408 -33.64 14.86 11.73
C LEU A 408 -34.63 14.55 10.59
N ARG A 409 -35.95 14.74 10.82
CA ARG A 409 -36.97 14.56 9.78
C ARG A 409 -36.80 15.56 8.63
N ASP A 410 -36.45 16.81 8.92
CA ASP A 410 -36.19 17.83 7.90
C ASP A 410 -34.98 17.46 7.03
N PHE A 411 -33.94 16.86 7.61
CA PHE A 411 -32.81 16.32 6.84
C PHE A 411 -33.26 15.21 5.89
N PHE A 412 -34.08 14.25 6.33
CA PHE A 412 -34.64 13.22 5.43
C PHE A 412 -35.53 13.79 4.34
N ASN A 413 -36.35 14.81 4.64
CA ASN A 413 -37.17 15.48 3.64
C ASN A 413 -36.31 16.19 2.58
N SER A 414 -35.24 16.87 3.01
CA SER A 414 -34.35 17.61 2.12
C SER A 414 -33.29 16.74 1.43
N THR A 415 -33.11 15.49 1.84
CA THR A 415 -32.14 14.54 1.27
C THR A 415 -32.77 13.15 1.16
N PRO A 416 -33.65 12.93 0.16
CA PRO A 416 -34.39 11.68 0.02
C PRO A 416 -33.52 10.43 -0.16
N SER A 417 -32.27 10.58 -0.59
CA SER A 417 -31.31 9.47 -0.74
C SER A 417 -30.59 9.09 0.55
N ALA A 418 -30.87 9.75 1.67
CA ALA A 418 -30.23 9.40 2.93
C ALA A 418 -30.78 8.09 3.52
N THR A 419 -29.96 7.40 4.31
CA THR A 419 -30.35 6.27 5.17
C THR A 419 -30.28 6.65 6.65
N VAL A 420 -30.77 5.80 7.55
CA VAL A 420 -30.75 6.09 8.99
C VAL A 420 -29.43 5.60 9.59
N GLY A 421 -28.75 6.41 10.40
CA GLY A 421 -27.51 6.00 11.07
C GLY A 421 -26.48 7.12 11.19
N GLU A 422 -25.57 7.07 12.16
CA GLU A 422 -25.42 5.97 13.12
C GLU A 422 -26.32 6.17 14.35
N ILE A 423 -27.02 5.12 14.76
CA ILE A 423 -27.88 5.10 15.96
C ILE A 423 -27.55 3.85 16.77
N GLY A 424 -27.87 3.76 18.06
CA GLY A 424 -27.58 2.52 18.77
C GLY A 424 -27.58 2.58 20.28
N LEU A 425 -26.97 1.55 20.87
CA LEU A 425 -26.86 1.31 22.31
C LEU A 425 -25.41 0.95 22.67
N ASP A 426 -24.91 1.54 23.75
CA ASP A 426 -23.55 1.30 24.24
C ASP A 426 -23.51 1.26 25.77
N LYS A 427 -23.09 0.11 26.31
CA LYS A 427 -22.87 -0.14 27.75
C LYS A 427 -21.39 -0.27 28.12
N SER A 428 -20.47 0.07 27.21
CA SER A 428 -19.04 0.02 27.48
C SER A 428 -18.63 1.01 28.59
N PRO A 429 -17.47 0.81 29.22
CA PRO A 429 -16.96 1.74 30.23
C PRO A 429 -16.89 3.20 29.76
N LEU A 430 -16.63 3.44 28.46
CA LEU A 430 -16.57 4.78 27.87
C LEU A 430 -17.96 5.43 27.75
N ALA A 431 -19.02 4.62 27.65
CA ALA A 431 -20.39 5.09 27.50
C ALA A 431 -21.14 5.25 28.84
N GLN A 432 -20.54 4.88 29.98
CA GLN A 432 -21.19 4.95 31.30
C GLN A 432 -21.62 6.37 31.72
N GLN A 433 -21.04 7.40 31.10
CA GLN A 433 -21.41 8.80 31.32
C GLN A 433 -22.73 9.21 30.65
N PHE A 434 -23.28 8.38 29.76
CA PHE A 434 -24.53 8.62 29.06
C PHE A 434 -25.64 7.75 29.66
N ASP A 435 -26.78 8.36 30.03
CA ASP A 435 -27.91 7.62 30.60
C ASP A 435 -28.41 6.56 29.61
N PHE A 436 -28.34 5.30 30.01
CA PHE A 436 -28.72 4.17 29.17
C PHE A 436 -30.23 4.16 28.86
N ASN A 437 -31.09 4.64 29.77
CA ASN A 437 -32.53 4.76 29.48
C ASN A 437 -32.79 5.81 28.39
N ASP A 438 -32.00 6.89 28.39
CA ASP A 438 -32.06 7.91 27.36
C ASP A 438 -31.56 7.37 26.02
N GLN A 439 -30.46 6.57 26.01
CA GLN A 439 -30.02 5.84 24.82
C GLN A 439 -31.15 4.96 24.25
N VAL A 440 -31.81 4.16 25.09
CA VAL A 440 -32.93 3.28 24.71
C VAL A 440 -34.08 4.08 24.11
N GLN A 441 -34.50 5.19 24.73
CA GLN A 441 -35.58 6.02 24.23
C GLN A 441 -35.25 6.61 22.85
N ILE A 442 -34.06 7.22 22.70
CA ILE A 442 -33.63 7.89 21.47
C ILE A 442 -33.40 6.87 20.35
N PHE A 443 -32.78 5.73 20.66
CA PHE A 443 -32.61 4.63 19.71
C PHE A 443 -33.96 4.10 19.21
N THR A 444 -34.91 3.86 20.11
CA THR A 444 -36.27 3.39 19.78
C THR A 444 -36.98 4.35 18.81
N GLN A 445 -36.89 5.67 19.05
CA GLN A 445 -37.50 6.68 18.19
C GLN A 445 -36.89 6.70 16.78
N GLN A 446 -35.56 6.60 16.68
CA GLN A 446 -34.86 6.60 15.38
C GLN A 446 -35.05 5.29 14.61
N LEU A 447 -35.13 4.16 15.32
CA LEU A 447 -35.40 2.86 14.71
C LEU A 447 -36.86 2.76 14.22
N ALA A 448 -37.81 3.33 14.95
CA ALA A 448 -39.19 3.47 14.45
C ALA A 448 -39.25 4.36 13.19
N LEU A 449 -38.47 5.45 13.16
CA LEU A 449 -38.36 6.32 12.00
C LEU A 449 -37.79 5.60 10.76
N SER A 450 -36.77 4.75 10.92
CA SER A 450 -36.23 3.99 9.77
C SER A 450 -37.27 3.05 9.15
N LYS A 451 -38.10 2.42 9.99
CA LYS A 451 -39.23 1.60 9.56
C LYS A 451 -40.30 2.42 8.84
N GLU A 452 -40.67 3.57 9.38
CA GLU A 452 -41.61 4.52 8.76
C GLU A 452 -41.13 4.91 7.35
N LEU A 453 -39.87 5.31 7.23
CA LEU A 453 -39.25 5.75 5.98
C LEU A 453 -38.92 4.60 5.03
N LYS A 454 -39.01 3.34 5.49
CA LYS A 454 -38.62 2.12 4.76
C LYS A 454 -37.17 2.19 4.26
N LYS A 455 -36.28 2.71 5.10
CA LYS A 455 -34.85 2.91 4.78
C LYS A 455 -33.97 1.94 5.58
N PRO A 456 -32.85 1.49 5.01
CA PRO A 456 -31.82 0.79 5.76
C PRO A 456 -31.37 1.63 6.97
N VAL A 457 -30.97 0.94 8.03
CA VAL A 457 -30.47 1.58 9.25
C VAL A 457 -29.13 1.00 9.68
N SER A 458 -28.15 1.87 9.97
CA SER A 458 -26.91 1.48 10.65
C SER A 458 -27.07 1.56 12.16
N VAL A 459 -26.70 0.48 12.84
CA VAL A 459 -26.85 0.31 14.28
C VAL A 459 -25.51 -0.01 14.94
N HIS A 460 -25.12 0.84 15.89
CA HIS A 460 -24.10 0.59 16.90
C HIS A 460 -24.66 -0.25 18.04
N CYS A 461 -23.95 -1.29 18.44
CA CYS A 461 -24.32 -2.08 19.60
C CYS A 461 -23.09 -2.66 20.29
N LEU A 462 -22.79 -2.13 21.47
CA LEU A 462 -21.68 -2.61 22.29
C LEU A 462 -22.17 -2.98 23.70
N LEU A 463 -22.02 -4.26 24.05
CA LEU A 463 -22.46 -4.85 25.33
C LEU A 463 -23.96 -4.69 25.66
N ALA A 464 -24.82 -4.45 24.67
CA ALA A 464 -26.26 -4.18 24.83
C ALA A 464 -27.15 -5.01 23.86
N PHE A 465 -26.72 -6.22 23.51
CA PHE A 465 -27.41 -7.03 22.49
C PHE A 465 -28.79 -7.53 22.93
N ASP A 466 -29.00 -7.79 24.22
CA ASP A 466 -30.31 -8.24 24.73
C ASP A 466 -31.36 -7.14 24.54
N GLU A 467 -31.05 -5.91 24.94
CA GLU A 467 -31.94 -4.76 24.72
C GLU A 467 -32.13 -4.45 23.25
N LEU A 468 -31.06 -4.55 22.44
CA LEU A 468 -31.15 -4.38 21.00
C LEU A 468 -32.18 -5.36 20.40
N ILE A 469 -32.10 -6.64 20.76
CA ILE A 469 -33.00 -7.68 20.25
C ILE A 469 -34.44 -7.41 20.70
N GLU A 470 -34.65 -7.08 21.98
CA GLU A 470 -35.98 -6.77 22.52
C GLU A 470 -36.63 -5.59 21.76
N ILE A 471 -35.89 -4.50 21.59
CA ILE A 471 -36.38 -3.31 20.87
C ILE A 471 -36.64 -3.66 19.41
N MET A 472 -35.71 -4.34 18.73
CA MET A 472 -35.89 -4.75 17.33
C MET A 472 -37.08 -5.69 17.14
N GLN A 473 -37.37 -6.59 18.08
CA GLN A 473 -38.55 -7.45 18.05
C GLN A 473 -39.85 -6.67 18.24
N SER A 474 -39.84 -5.66 19.13
CA SER A 474 -41.03 -4.82 19.39
C SER A 474 -41.40 -3.92 18.20
N ILE A 475 -40.40 -3.46 17.44
CA ILE A 475 -40.59 -2.53 16.31
C ILE A 475 -40.65 -3.27 14.96
N GLY A 476 -39.91 -4.36 14.78
CA GLY A 476 -39.67 -5.01 13.49
C GLY A 476 -40.89 -5.65 12.82
N PRO A 477 -40.69 -6.43 11.74
CA PRO A 477 -39.42 -6.66 11.04
C PRO A 477 -38.97 -5.45 10.21
N PHE A 478 -37.69 -5.44 9.82
CA PHE A 478 -37.05 -4.38 9.03
C PHE A 478 -36.68 -4.88 7.63
N PRO A 479 -37.62 -4.92 6.67
CA PRO A 479 -37.37 -5.46 5.34
C PRO A 479 -36.34 -4.64 4.53
N ALA A 480 -36.18 -3.36 4.85
CA ALA A 480 -35.15 -2.50 4.27
C ALA A 480 -33.74 -2.80 4.82
N GLY A 481 -33.62 -3.64 5.85
CA GLY A 481 -32.35 -4.11 6.43
C GLY A 481 -31.83 -3.28 7.60
N VAL A 482 -31.17 -3.97 8.53
CA VAL A 482 -30.48 -3.39 9.69
C VAL A 482 -29.01 -3.77 9.61
N ILE A 483 -28.11 -2.82 9.52
CA ILE A 483 -26.67 -3.07 9.50
C ILE A 483 -26.19 -3.02 10.94
N LEU A 484 -25.75 -4.15 11.47
CA LEU A 484 -25.01 -4.20 12.72
C LEU A 484 -23.55 -3.90 12.39
N HIS A 485 -23.15 -2.67 12.66
CA HIS A 485 -21.79 -2.19 12.42
C HIS A 485 -20.79 -2.91 13.34
N SER A 486 -19.59 -3.17 12.84
CA SER A 486 -18.46 -3.82 13.52
C SER A 486 -18.90 -4.96 14.45
N TYR A 487 -19.69 -5.91 13.93
CA TYR A 487 -20.47 -6.84 14.75
C TYR A 487 -19.62 -7.56 15.81
N ALA A 488 -19.94 -7.35 17.08
CA ALA A 488 -19.21 -7.88 18.24
C ALA A 488 -20.02 -8.91 19.07
N GLY A 489 -21.20 -9.30 18.60
CA GLY A 489 -22.07 -10.29 19.26
C GLY A 489 -21.58 -11.72 19.09
N SER A 490 -22.22 -12.68 19.78
CA SER A 490 -21.91 -14.11 19.63
C SER A 490 -22.54 -14.70 18.36
N ALA A 491 -22.05 -15.87 17.94
CA ALA A 491 -22.62 -16.64 16.83
C ALA A 491 -24.07 -17.09 17.12
N GLU A 492 -24.41 -17.30 18.40
CA GLU A 492 -25.75 -17.73 18.83
C GLU A 492 -26.85 -16.70 18.56
N LEU A 493 -26.51 -15.41 18.52
CA LEU A 493 -27.46 -14.33 18.26
C LEU A 493 -27.78 -14.16 16.76
N VAL A 494 -26.90 -14.65 15.88
CA VAL A 494 -26.98 -14.44 14.43
C VAL A 494 -28.31 -14.92 13.82
N PRO A 495 -28.84 -16.12 14.15
CA PRO A 495 -30.13 -16.55 13.60
C PRO A 495 -31.30 -15.63 13.98
N THR A 496 -31.33 -15.14 15.22
CA THR A 496 -32.37 -14.23 15.71
C THR A 496 -32.27 -12.87 15.00
N LEU A 497 -31.07 -12.30 14.94
CA LEU A 497 -30.82 -11.02 14.29
C LEU A 497 -31.09 -11.08 12.78
N THR A 498 -30.72 -12.18 12.11
CA THR A 498 -31.00 -12.40 10.68
C THR A 498 -32.51 -12.38 10.40
N LYS A 499 -33.33 -13.02 11.25
CA LYS A 499 -34.80 -13.01 11.11
C LYS A 499 -35.39 -11.60 11.23
N LEU A 500 -34.73 -10.73 11.98
CA LEU A 500 -35.13 -9.33 12.13
C LEU A 500 -34.65 -8.43 10.99
N GLY A 501 -33.90 -8.97 10.03
CA GLY A 501 -33.40 -8.26 8.85
C GLY A 501 -31.93 -7.82 8.96
N ALA A 502 -31.16 -8.37 9.90
CA ALA A 502 -29.78 -7.96 10.11
C ALA A 502 -28.84 -8.33 8.95
N TYR A 503 -27.97 -7.38 8.63
CA TYR A 503 -26.70 -7.54 7.93
C TYR A 503 -25.59 -7.30 8.95
N PHE A 504 -24.47 -7.99 8.79
CA PHE A 504 -23.37 -8.00 9.74
C PHE A 504 -22.13 -7.45 9.04
N SER A 505 -21.63 -6.34 9.55
CA SER A 505 -20.48 -5.66 9.00
C SER A 505 -19.23 -5.94 9.82
N PHE A 506 -18.08 -6.02 9.15
CA PHE A 506 -16.79 -6.31 9.77
C PHE A 506 -15.78 -5.23 9.43
N SER A 507 -15.06 -4.77 10.46
CA SER A 507 -14.06 -3.69 10.42
C SER A 507 -12.68 -4.19 10.87
N GLY A 508 -11.69 -3.29 10.93
CA GLY A 508 -10.40 -3.60 11.53
C GLY A 508 -10.47 -3.91 13.03
N HIS A 509 -11.53 -3.47 13.74
CA HIS A 509 -11.75 -3.84 15.14
C HIS A 509 -11.91 -5.36 15.31
N ASN A 510 -12.65 -6.02 14.40
CA ASN A 510 -12.89 -7.46 14.46
C ASN A 510 -11.61 -8.28 14.32
N MET A 511 -10.56 -7.72 13.71
CA MET A 511 -9.25 -8.37 13.53
C MET A 511 -8.46 -8.53 14.84
N ASN A 512 -8.88 -7.86 15.92
CA ASN A 512 -8.28 -7.98 17.24
C ASN A 512 -8.85 -9.15 18.07
N SER A 513 -9.91 -9.80 17.57
CA SER A 513 -10.53 -10.95 18.24
C SER A 513 -9.75 -12.25 18.03
N GLU A 514 -9.94 -13.19 18.96
CA GLU A 514 -9.42 -14.56 18.83
C GLU A 514 -9.88 -15.19 17.48
N PRO A 515 -8.94 -15.68 16.63
CA PRO A 515 -9.28 -16.13 15.28
C PRO A 515 -10.36 -17.21 15.23
N GLN A 516 -10.38 -18.11 16.22
CA GLN A 516 -11.38 -19.18 16.28
C GLN A 516 -12.79 -18.63 16.52
N LYS A 517 -12.93 -17.62 17.38
CA LYS A 517 -14.20 -16.96 17.67
C LYS A 517 -14.70 -16.17 16.45
N ALA A 518 -13.79 -15.44 15.79
CA ALA A 518 -14.11 -14.71 14.56
C ALA A 518 -14.60 -15.67 13.45
N LYS A 519 -13.92 -16.81 13.29
CA LYS A 519 -14.30 -17.86 12.33
C LYS A 519 -15.67 -18.47 12.64
N GLU A 520 -15.96 -18.75 13.91
CA GLU A 520 -17.26 -19.27 14.35
C GLU A 520 -18.40 -18.29 14.03
N ILE A 521 -18.24 -17.01 14.38
CA ILE A 521 -19.22 -15.97 14.08
C ILE A 521 -19.44 -15.85 12.57
N LEU A 522 -18.37 -15.70 11.78
CA LEU A 522 -18.46 -15.54 10.33
C LEU A 522 -19.13 -16.74 9.64
N LYS A 523 -18.83 -17.97 10.08
CA LYS A 523 -19.47 -19.18 9.52
C LYS A 523 -20.95 -19.33 9.92
N SER A 524 -21.40 -18.67 10.98
CA SER A 524 -22.81 -18.68 11.38
C SER A 524 -23.69 -17.70 10.58
N ILE A 525 -23.09 -16.70 9.92
CA ILE A 525 -23.80 -15.66 9.19
C ILE A 525 -24.10 -16.13 7.76
N PRO A 526 -25.35 -16.02 7.28
CA PRO A 526 -25.65 -16.27 5.87
C PRO A 526 -24.81 -15.36 4.97
N ILE A 527 -24.17 -15.93 3.93
CA ILE A 527 -23.17 -15.22 3.14
C ILE A 527 -23.72 -13.95 2.46
N GLU A 528 -25.02 -13.93 2.16
CA GLU A 528 -25.74 -12.79 1.59
C GLU A 528 -26.02 -11.65 2.59
N ARG A 529 -25.65 -11.83 3.87
CA ARG A 529 -25.81 -10.86 4.96
C ARG A 529 -24.47 -10.29 5.45
N ILE A 530 -23.35 -10.70 4.89
CA ILE A 530 -22.03 -10.19 5.26
C ILE A 530 -21.74 -8.90 4.50
N LEU A 531 -21.26 -7.88 5.22
CA LEU A 531 -20.78 -6.59 4.72
C LEU A 531 -19.36 -6.34 5.23
N LEU A 532 -18.68 -5.38 4.61
CA LEU A 532 -17.37 -4.90 5.01
C LEU A 532 -17.45 -3.39 5.29
N GLU A 533 -16.70 -2.95 6.28
CA GLU A 533 -16.61 -1.53 6.65
C GLU A 533 -15.17 -1.17 7.04
N SER A 534 -14.92 0.13 7.10
CA SER A 534 -13.65 0.62 7.65
C SER A 534 -13.83 1.22 9.03
N ASP A 535 -14.97 1.86 9.32
CA ASP A 535 -15.20 2.59 10.57
C ASP A 535 -14.17 3.72 10.78
N ALA A 536 -13.71 4.29 9.66
CA ALA A 536 -12.72 5.37 9.66
C ALA A 536 -13.28 6.64 10.32
N PRO A 537 -12.44 7.39 11.07
CA PRO A 537 -10.98 7.22 11.22
C PRO A 537 -10.54 6.22 12.30
N ASP A 538 -11.46 5.55 12.97
CA ASP A 538 -11.19 4.58 14.03
C ASP A 538 -11.04 3.16 13.46
N ALA A 539 -10.93 2.14 14.32
CA ALA A 539 -10.84 0.72 13.93
C ALA A 539 -9.72 0.37 12.90
N LEU A 540 -8.56 1.05 12.97
CA LEU A 540 -7.43 0.79 12.09
C LEU A 540 -7.04 -0.70 12.07
N PRO A 541 -6.95 -1.37 10.90
CA PRO A 541 -6.54 -2.77 10.83
C PRO A 541 -5.18 -3.00 11.48
N ARG A 542 -5.06 -4.09 12.24
CA ARG A 542 -3.86 -4.41 13.06
C ARG A 542 -2.54 -4.47 12.27
N SER A 543 -2.58 -4.72 10.96
CA SER A 543 -1.38 -4.74 10.11
C SER A 543 -0.86 -3.36 9.75
N MET A 544 -1.62 -2.30 10.03
CA MET A 544 -1.29 -0.92 9.71
C MET A 544 -0.62 -0.20 10.88
N ASN A 545 0.19 0.80 10.56
CA ASN A 545 0.90 1.63 11.53
C ASN A 545 0.69 3.14 11.23
N ASP A 546 -0.53 3.48 10.84
CA ASP A 546 -0.96 4.86 10.60
C ASP A 546 -1.65 5.45 11.84
N THR A 547 -1.82 6.78 11.86
CA THR A 547 -2.52 7.46 12.97
C THR A 547 -4.04 7.28 12.91
N TYR A 548 -4.60 7.23 11.71
CA TYR A 548 -6.04 7.13 11.46
C TYR A 548 -6.32 6.08 10.40
N ASN A 549 -7.48 5.44 10.52
CA ASN A 549 -8.01 4.55 9.52
C ASN A 549 -8.68 5.32 8.37
N GLN A 550 -8.94 4.62 7.27
CA GLN A 550 -9.63 5.16 6.11
C GLN A 550 -10.30 4.04 5.28
N PRO A 551 -11.28 4.38 4.43
CA PRO A 551 -11.99 3.40 3.59
C PRO A 551 -11.09 2.56 2.67
N ALA A 552 -9.94 3.09 2.25
CA ALA A 552 -8.98 2.37 1.43
C ALA A 552 -8.37 1.13 2.12
N ASN A 553 -8.58 0.96 3.44
CA ASN A 553 -8.11 -0.20 4.19
C ASN A 553 -9.09 -1.39 4.16
N ILE A 554 -10.29 -1.25 3.55
CA ILE A 554 -11.26 -2.35 3.42
C ILE A 554 -10.71 -3.60 2.73
N PRO A 555 -9.86 -3.53 1.69
CA PRO A 555 -9.14 -4.69 1.16
C PRO A 555 -8.44 -5.55 2.21
N ILE A 556 -7.93 -4.95 3.29
CA ILE A 556 -7.28 -5.66 4.40
C ILE A 556 -8.33 -6.45 5.19
N VAL A 557 -9.47 -5.81 5.48
CA VAL A 557 -10.59 -6.44 6.17
C VAL A 557 -11.18 -7.57 5.31
N LEU A 558 -11.33 -7.36 4.00
CA LEU A 558 -11.74 -8.40 3.04
C LEU A 558 -10.83 -9.62 3.14
N ARG A 559 -9.52 -9.44 3.07
CA ARG A 559 -8.56 -10.55 3.15
C ARG A 559 -8.68 -11.31 4.46
N TYR A 560 -8.83 -10.59 5.56
CA TYR A 560 -9.05 -11.20 6.87
C TYR A 560 -10.34 -12.05 6.88
N VAL A 561 -11.47 -11.47 6.47
CA VAL A 561 -12.77 -12.17 6.43
C VAL A 561 -12.75 -13.36 5.46
N ALA A 562 -12.12 -13.20 4.28
CA ALA A 562 -11.93 -14.25 3.29
C ALA A 562 -11.14 -15.44 3.88
N SER A 563 -10.09 -15.16 4.65
CA SER A 563 -9.31 -16.20 5.32
C SER A 563 -10.11 -16.97 6.38
N MET A 564 -10.98 -16.28 7.13
CA MET A 564 -11.84 -16.91 8.14
C MET A 564 -12.91 -17.80 7.49
N LEU A 565 -13.46 -17.35 6.36
CA LEU A 565 -14.46 -18.08 5.58
C LEU A 565 -13.85 -19.15 4.66
N GLU A 566 -12.53 -19.23 4.54
CA GLU A 566 -11.82 -20.14 3.62
C GLU A 566 -12.29 -19.97 2.16
N MET A 567 -12.48 -18.72 1.74
CA MET A 567 -13.03 -18.35 0.43
C MET A 567 -12.07 -17.42 -0.33
N PRO A 568 -12.00 -17.47 -1.67
CA PRO A 568 -11.20 -16.52 -2.45
C PRO A 568 -11.63 -15.06 -2.24
N GLU A 569 -10.65 -14.14 -2.12
CA GLU A 569 -10.89 -12.69 -1.93
C GLU A 569 -11.83 -12.12 -3.00
N GLN A 570 -11.64 -12.51 -4.26
CA GLN A 570 -12.46 -12.07 -5.42
C GLN A 570 -13.92 -12.47 -5.27
N GLN A 571 -14.16 -13.68 -4.78
CA GLN A 571 -15.51 -14.18 -4.58
C GLN A 571 -16.19 -13.46 -3.41
N LEU A 572 -15.48 -13.27 -2.30
CA LEU A 572 -16.02 -12.54 -1.16
C LEU A 572 -16.28 -11.06 -1.49
N ALA A 573 -15.42 -10.40 -2.25
CA ALA A 573 -15.63 -9.02 -2.68
C ALA A 573 -16.89 -8.90 -3.55
N ALA A 574 -17.05 -9.77 -4.55
CA ALA A 574 -18.27 -9.85 -5.37
C ALA A 574 -19.54 -10.06 -4.54
N LEU A 575 -19.49 -10.96 -3.56
CA LEU A 575 -20.61 -11.24 -2.69
C LEU A 575 -20.95 -10.04 -1.80
N THR A 576 -19.98 -9.53 -1.04
CA THR A 576 -20.17 -8.41 -0.11
C THR A 576 -20.62 -7.14 -0.82
N ASN A 577 -20.09 -6.85 -2.00
CA ASN A 577 -20.53 -5.73 -2.82
C ASN A 577 -21.95 -5.91 -3.34
N ARG A 578 -22.31 -7.11 -3.81
CA ARG A 578 -23.69 -7.39 -4.24
C ARG A 578 -24.66 -7.25 -3.06
N ASN A 579 -24.31 -7.76 -1.89
CA ASN A 579 -25.13 -7.67 -0.69
C ASN A 579 -25.38 -6.20 -0.33
N ALA A 580 -24.34 -5.39 -0.40
CA ALA A 580 -24.41 -3.98 -0.10
C ALA A 580 -25.21 -3.18 -1.14
N LEU A 581 -24.94 -3.38 -2.43
CA LEU A 581 -25.69 -2.74 -3.51
C LEU A 581 -27.18 -3.09 -3.40
N TYR A 582 -27.52 -4.35 -3.12
CA TYR A 582 -28.91 -4.74 -2.89
C TYR A 582 -29.54 -3.99 -1.72
N LEU A 583 -28.82 -3.90 -0.58
CA LEU A 583 -29.31 -3.20 0.60
C LEU A 583 -29.52 -1.70 0.34
N PHE A 584 -28.59 -1.07 -0.37
CA PHE A 584 -28.60 0.37 -0.61
C PHE A 584 -29.28 0.82 -1.91
N SER A 585 -29.72 -0.09 -2.78
CA SER A 585 -30.60 0.23 -3.91
C SER A 585 -32.09 0.06 -3.55
N SER A 586 -32.43 -0.95 -2.76
CA SER A 586 -33.82 -1.43 -2.61
C SER A 586 -34.78 -0.55 -1.77
N TYR A 587 -34.51 0.74 -1.55
CA TYR A 587 -35.33 1.64 -0.73
C TYR A 587 -35.78 2.92 -1.44
N PRO A 588 -36.87 3.58 -0.98
CA PRO A 588 -37.37 4.81 -1.59
C PRO A 588 -36.35 5.96 -1.53
N GLY A 589 -36.06 6.54 -2.70
CA GLY A 589 -35.15 7.68 -2.85
C GLY A 589 -33.68 7.29 -3.04
N SER A 590 -33.34 5.99 -3.10
CA SER A 590 -31.97 5.56 -3.41
C SER A 590 -31.49 6.09 -4.76
N LYS A 591 -30.22 6.50 -4.81
CA LYS A 591 -29.50 6.93 -6.02
C LYS A 591 -28.83 5.76 -6.77
N LEU A 592 -28.89 4.54 -6.23
CA LEU A 592 -28.25 3.35 -6.79
C LEU A 592 -29.22 2.43 -7.57
N ASN A 593 -30.47 2.87 -7.75
CA ASN A 593 -31.51 2.15 -8.50
C ASN A 593 -31.38 2.28 -10.01
#